data_AF-A0A970ZSI4-F1
#
_entry.id   AF-A0A970ZSI4-F1
#
_cell.length_a   1.000
_cell.length_b   1.000
_cell.length_c   1.000
_cell.angle_alpha   90.00
_cell.angle_beta   90.00
_cell.angle_gamma   90.00
#
_symmetry.space_group_name_H-M   'P 1'
#
loop_
_entity.id
_entity.type
_entity.pdbx_description
1 polymer ?
#
loop_
_entity_poly.entity_id
_entity_poly.type
_entity_poly.pdbx_seq_one_letter_code
_entity_poly.pdbx_strand_id
1 'polypeptide(L)'
;MDHGPPVGESVFVLKGGTKLGPFDIEELFDGLEEGEFHYEDICLREGATECERLRDILDWDRSSPAGTDPPRGRPGEPPLPDASRAQREEYGETGEGGPSFPDGDRLLYAGHPSIASSPFALFLVVGGITGGVWLYPLDLVFTAAGFGLALLGMSYLSFIRFTRDYRITPRRIEKITGLLARSSQEVRIEDIRAINVTCRGLIGILGIGT
;
A
#
# COMPACT_ATOMS: atom_id res chain seq x y z
N MET A 1 -30.94 15.00 35.95
CA MET A 1 -29.76 14.15 36.17
C MET A 1 -28.92 14.33 34.94
N ASP A 2 -27.77 14.96 35.14
CA ASP A 2 -26.87 15.46 34.11
C ASP A 2 -26.33 14.34 33.22
N HIS A 3 -26.48 14.51 31.91
CA HIS A 3 -25.65 13.83 30.93
C HIS A 3 -24.68 14.86 30.37
N GLY A 4 -23.69 15.23 31.17
CA GLY A 4 -22.48 15.86 30.64
C GLY A 4 -21.73 14.85 29.76
N PRO A 5 -21.01 15.31 28.73
CA PRO A 5 -20.16 14.43 27.92
C PRO A 5 -19.14 13.72 28.83
N PRO A 6 -18.75 12.46 28.51
CA PRO A 6 -17.73 11.77 29.28
C PRO A 6 -16.43 12.58 29.24
N VAL A 7 -16.05 13.07 30.41
CA VAL A 7 -14.83 13.82 30.69
C VAL A 7 -13.60 12.98 30.29
N GLY A 8 -12.75 13.51 29.40
CA GLY A 8 -11.34 13.12 29.30
C GLY A 8 -10.86 12.42 28.02
N GLU A 9 -11.48 12.63 26.85
CA GLU A 9 -10.93 12.14 25.59
C GLU A 9 -9.92 13.15 25.01
N SER A 10 -8.72 13.21 25.61
CA SER A 10 -7.69 14.09 25.05
C SER A 10 -7.17 13.55 23.72
N VAL A 11 -7.12 14.41 22.70
CA VAL A 11 -6.71 14.08 21.35
C VAL A 11 -5.42 14.82 21.02
N PHE A 12 -4.48 14.11 20.41
CA PHE A 12 -3.20 14.65 20.00
C PHE A 12 -3.11 14.72 18.48
N VAL A 13 -2.79 15.89 17.93
CA VAL A 13 -2.63 16.07 16.48
C VAL A 13 -1.16 15.86 16.12
N LEU A 14 -0.89 14.99 15.14
CA LEU A 14 0.45 14.69 14.64
C LEU A 14 0.72 15.50 13.37
N LYS A 15 1.39 16.65 13.52
CA LYS A 15 1.72 17.55 12.40
C LYS A 15 3.23 17.67 12.22
N GLY A 16 3.72 17.35 11.02
CA GLY A 16 5.14 17.48 10.68
C GLY A 16 6.10 16.64 11.54
N GLY A 17 5.65 15.51 12.08
CA GLY A 17 6.44 14.67 12.99
C GLY A 17 6.47 15.14 14.45
N THR A 18 5.72 16.18 14.80
CA THR A 18 5.59 16.67 16.18
C THR A 18 4.19 16.36 16.70
N LYS A 19 4.13 15.90 17.95
CA LYS A 19 2.88 15.64 18.67
C LYS A 19 2.41 16.95 19.32
N LEU A 20 1.29 17.49 18.86
CA LEU A 20 0.63 18.67 19.41
C LEU A 20 -0.55 18.22 20.28
N GLY A 21 -0.78 18.90 21.40
CA GLY A 21 -1.84 18.56 22.37
C GLY A 21 -1.29 18.24 23.76
N PRO A 22 -2.15 17.84 24.71
CA PRO A 22 -3.53 17.37 24.52
C PRO A 22 -4.52 18.48 24.14
N PHE A 23 -5.44 18.19 23.21
CA PHE A 23 -6.58 19.04 22.88
C PHE A 23 -7.90 18.32 23.16
N ASP A 24 -8.90 19.07 23.60
CA ASP A 24 -10.29 18.58 23.68
C ASP A 24 -11.00 18.73 22.31
N ILE A 25 -12.14 18.06 22.13
CA ILE A 25 -12.90 18.09 20.86
C ILE A 25 -13.31 19.53 20.50
N GLU A 26 -13.70 20.35 21.48
CA GLU A 26 -14.06 21.76 21.27
C GLU A 26 -12.86 22.58 20.77
N GLU A 27 -11.67 22.40 21.37
CA GLU A 27 -10.44 23.09 20.95
C GLU A 27 -9.99 22.66 19.54
N LEU A 28 -10.25 21.40 19.15
CA LEU A 28 -10.00 20.93 17.79
C LEU A 28 -10.93 21.57 16.76
N PHE A 29 -12.21 21.77 17.10
CA PHE A 29 -13.15 22.49 16.24
C PHE A 29 -12.74 23.96 16.08
N ASP A 30 -12.38 24.63 17.17
CA ASP A 30 -11.92 26.01 17.14
C ASP A 30 -10.65 26.15 16.27
N GLY A 31 -9.67 25.25 16.43
CA GLY A 31 -8.45 25.25 15.61
C GLY A 31 -8.69 24.87 14.14
N LEU A 32 -9.79 24.19 13.81
CA LEU A 32 -10.21 23.89 12.44
C LEU A 32 -10.87 25.11 11.78
N GLU A 33 -11.64 25.89 12.55
CA GLU A 33 -12.22 27.16 12.11
C GLU A 33 -11.15 28.24 11.90
N GLU A 34 -10.13 28.28 12.76
CA GLU A 34 -8.97 29.17 12.63
C GLU A 34 -7.98 28.75 11.52
N GLY A 35 -8.15 27.53 10.98
CA GLY A 35 -7.29 26.97 9.92
C GLY A 35 -5.94 26.45 10.41
N GLU A 36 -5.77 26.28 11.73
CA GLU A 36 -4.59 25.67 12.33
C GLU A 36 -4.53 24.16 12.07
N PHE A 37 -5.69 23.49 12.05
CA PHE A 37 -5.82 22.07 11.74
C PHE A 37 -6.52 21.84 10.40
N HIS A 38 -6.27 20.68 9.78
CA HIS A 38 -6.96 20.23 8.58
C HIS A 38 -7.72 18.93 8.88
N TYR A 39 -8.87 18.71 8.23
CA TYR A 39 -9.67 17.47 8.34
C TYR A 39 -8.91 16.18 8.02
N GLU A 40 -7.78 16.30 7.34
CA GLU A 40 -6.92 15.19 6.90
C GLU A 40 -5.71 14.99 7.84
N ASP A 41 -5.56 15.84 8.86
CA ASP A 41 -4.51 15.71 9.83
C ASP A 41 -4.73 14.45 10.68
N ILE A 42 -3.63 13.77 10.97
CA ILE A 42 -3.62 12.52 11.72
C ILE A 42 -3.70 12.85 13.20
N CYS A 43 -4.64 12.22 13.89
CA CYS A 43 -4.89 12.40 15.30
C CYS A 43 -4.73 11.07 16.05
N LEU A 44 -4.26 11.15 17.29
CA LEU A 44 -4.12 10.04 18.20
C LEU A 44 -4.92 10.35 19.46
N ARG A 45 -5.90 9.50 19.75
CA ARG A 45 -6.68 9.60 20.98
C ARG A 45 -5.92 8.99 22.16
N GLU A 46 -6.06 9.58 23.34
CA GLU A 46 -5.46 9.05 24.56
C GLU A 46 -5.99 7.64 24.88
N GLY A 47 -5.09 6.65 24.86
CA GLY A 47 -5.40 5.23 25.08
C GLY A 47 -5.70 4.42 23.80
N ALA A 48 -5.80 5.06 22.63
CA ALA A 48 -5.94 4.35 21.36
C ALA A 48 -4.57 3.88 20.83
N THR A 49 -4.54 2.68 20.25
CA THR A 49 -3.34 2.12 19.58
C THR A 49 -3.29 2.48 18.10
N GLU A 50 -4.35 3.07 17.57
CA GLU A 50 -4.52 3.38 16.15
C GLU A 50 -4.60 4.90 15.96
N CYS A 51 -3.98 5.38 14.88
CA CYS A 51 -4.05 6.79 14.48
C CYS A 51 -5.22 6.94 13.52
N GLU A 52 -6.12 7.87 13.81
CA GLU A 52 -7.32 8.14 13.00
C GLU A 52 -7.21 9.53 12.38
N ARG A 53 -7.99 9.82 11.32
CA ARG A 53 -8.03 11.17 10.76
C ARG A 53 -8.94 12.05 11.62
N LEU A 54 -8.63 13.34 11.69
CA LEU A 54 -9.45 14.30 12.45
C LEU A 54 -10.93 14.24 12.05
N ARG A 55 -11.24 14.10 10.76
CA ARG A 55 -12.63 13.94 10.27
C ARG A 55 -13.34 12.71 10.85
N ASP A 56 -12.64 11.59 11.01
CA ASP A 56 -13.24 10.32 11.44
C ASP A 56 -13.58 10.39 12.95
N ILE A 57 -12.81 11.17 13.71
CA ILE A 57 -13.09 11.49 15.12
C ILE A 57 -14.28 12.46 15.25
N LEU A 58 -14.37 13.48 14.39
CA LEU A 58 -15.44 14.48 14.45
C LEU A 58 -16.79 13.94 13.93
N ASP A 59 -16.80 12.96 13.02
CA ASP A 59 -18.02 12.32 12.50
C ASP A 59 -18.64 11.28 13.46
N TRP A 60 -18.01 11.03 14.61
CA TRP A 60 -18.46 10.05 15.61
C TRP A 60 -19.90 10.32 16.12
N ASP A 61 -20.40 11.56 16.07
CA ASP A 61 -21.74 11.92 16.58
C ASP A 61 -22.89 11.64 15.59
N ARG A 62 -22.63 11.14 14.37
CA ARG A 62 -23.67 10.83 13.37
C ARG A 62 -23.94 9.34 13.14
N SER A 63 -23.16 8.44 13.72
CA SER A 63 -23.36 7.00 13.57
C SER A 63 -24.17 6.41 14.73
N SER A 64 -25.40 6.91 14.91
CA SER A 64 -26.43 6.16 15.64
C SER A 64 -27.15 5.22 14.67
N PRO A 65 -27.09 3.89 14.83
CA PRO A 65 -27.64 2.94 13.87
C PRO A 65 -29.15 2.76 14.10
N ALA A 66 -29.97 3.52 13.39
CA ALA A 66 -31.41 3.28 13.32
C ALA A 66 -31.86 3.26 11.85
N GLY A 67 -32.33 2.09 11.41
CA GLY A 67 -32.62 1.78 10.02
C GLY A 67 -33.66 2.69 9.37
N THR A 68 -33.53 2.88 8.06
CA THR A 68 -34.63 3.29 7.21
C THR A 68 -34.40 2.70 5.82
N ASP A 69 -35.24 1.74 5.44
CA ASP A 69 -35.37 1.21 4.08
C ASP A 69 -35.59 2.34 3.06
N PRO A 70 -35.06 2.27 1.82
CA PRO A 70 -35.45 3.20 0.78
C PRO A 70 -36.93 2.99 0.38
N PRO A 71 -37.70 4.08 0.17
CA PRO A 71 -39.14 3.98 -0.08
C PRO A 71 -39.45 3.33 -1.43
N ARG A 72 -40.32 2.31 -1.40
CA ARG A 72 -40.94 1.67 -2.56
C ARG A 72 -41.63 2.71 -3.45
N GLY A 73 -41.18 2.83 -4.70
CA GLY A 73 -41.81 3.64 -5.74
C GLY A 73 -43.22 3.16 -6.10
N ARG A 74 -44.14 4.10 -6.32
CA ARG A 74 -45.52 3.85 -6.75
C ARG A 74 -45.57 3.37 -8.22
N PRO A 75 -46.44 2.40 -8.55
CA PRO A 75 -46.68 1.99 -9.93
C PRO A 75 -47.72 2.90 -10.58
N GLY A 76 -47.37 3.57 -11.69
CA GLY A 76 -48.35 4.36 -12.44
C GLY A 76 -47.82 5.39 -13.44
N GLU A 77 -46.52 5.47 -13.71
CA GLU A 77 -45.99 6.47 -14.66
C GLU A 77 -45.62 5.80 -16.01
N PRO A 78 -46.21 6.24 -17.15
CA PRO A 78 -45.98 5.64 -18.45
C PRO A 78 -44.55 5.91 -18.97
N PRO A 79 -43.95 4.96 -19.72
CA PRO A 79 -42.56 5.08 -20.17
C PRO A 79 -42.44 6.15 -21.26
N LEU A 80 -41.66 7.19 -20.99
CA LEU A 80 -41.22 8.15 -21.99
C LEU A 80 -40.22 7.49 -22.96
N PRO A 81 -40.30 7.79 -24.27
CA PRO A 81 -39.43 7.17 -25.28
C PRO A 81 -37.97 7.62 -25.14
N ASP A 82 -37.08 6.64 -25.24
CA ASP A 82 -35.61 6.72 -25.27
C ASP A 82 -35.11 7.86 -26.18
N ALA A 83 -34.72 8.97 -25.58
CA ALA A 83 -34.03 10.09 -26.24
C ALA A 83 -32.54 10.19 -25.85
N SER A 84 -31.97 9.17 -25.21
CA SER A 84 -30.61 9.20 -24.64
C SER A 84 -29.59 8.33 -25.38
N ARG A 85 -29.95 7.74 -26.54
CA ARG A 85 -29.03 6.85 -27.30
C ARG A 85 -28.28 7.50 -28.46
N ALA A 86 -28.50 8.78 -28.75
CA ALA A 86 -27.93 9.44 -29.94
C ALA A 86 -27.06 10.69 -29.65
N GLN A 87 -26.52 10.83 -28.43
CA GLN A 87 -25.71 11.99 -28.06
C GLN A 87 -24.48 11.62 -27.21
N ARG A 88 -23.84 10.48 -27.55
CA ARG A 88 -22.65 9.97 -26.82
C ARG A 88 -21.33 10.12 -27.58
N GLU A 89 -21.31 10.90 -28.65
CA GLU A 89 -20.06 11.23 -29.33
C GLU A 89 -20.11 12.72 -29.65
N GLU A 90 -18.98 13.38 -29.38
CA GLU A 90 -18.66 14.78 -29.69
C GLU A 90 -19.00 15.86 -28.64
N TYR A 91 -17.91 16.52 -28.22
CA TYR A 91 -17.77 17.77 -27.45
C TYR A 91 -17.77 17.75 -25.93
N GLY A 92 -16.58 18.03 -25.37
CA GLY A 92 -16.40 18.37 -23.95
C GLY A 92 -14.93 18.50 -23.52
N GLU A 93 -14.11 19.21 -24.29
CA GLU A 93 -12.84 19.74 -23.79
C GLU A 93 -13.13 20.92 -22.84
N THR A 94 -12.36 21.00 -21.75
CA THR A 94 -12.22 22.12 -20.78
C THR A 94 -13.38 22.44 -19.82
N GLY A 95 -13.22 22.00 -18.57
CA GLY A 95 -13.88 22.53 -17.37
C GLY A 95 -13.19 21.98 -16.13
N GLU A 96 -12.35 22.80 -15.49
CA GLU A 96 -11.80 22.56 -14.14
C GLU A 96 -12.94 22.27 -13.14
N GLY A 97 -12.83 21.19 -12.37
CA GLY A 97 -13.85 20.85 -11.36
C GLY A 97 -13.81 19.40 -10.88
N GLY A 98 -12.73 19.02 -10.20
CA GLY A 98 -12.65 17.81 -9.36
C GLY A 98 -12.14 16.55 -10.08
N PRO A 99 -11.05 15.91 -9.62
CA PRO A 99 -10.61 14.64 -10.18
C PRO A 99 -11.54 13.52 -9.72
N SER A 100 -12.61 13.30 -10.49
CA SER A 100 -13.44 12.09 -10.37
C SER A 100 -12.83 10.99 -11.25
N PHE A 101 -11.78 10.34 -10.74
CA PHE A 101 -11.36 9.04 -11.26
C PHE A 101 -11.88 7.96 -10.30
N PRO A 102 -12.52 6.89 -10.80
CA PRO A 102 -12.60 5.66 -10.03
C PRO A 102 -11.18 5.08 -10.01
N ASP A 103 -10.40 5.48 -8.98
CA ASP A 103 -8.96 5.25 -8.78
C ASP A 103 -8.64 3.77 -8.43
N GLY A 104 -9.33 2.83 -9.08
CA GLY A 104 -9.26 1.39 -8.79
C GLY A 104 -8.02 0.68 -9.35
N ASP A 105 -7.29 1.33 -10.27
CA ASP A 105 -6.12 0.79 -10.96
C ASP A 105 -4.83 1.58 -10.68
N ARG A 106 -4.85 2.50 -9.71
CA ARG A 106 -3.66 3.25 -9.34
C ARG A 106 -2.59 2.31 -8.80
N LEU A 107 -1.46 2.21 -9.50
CA LEU A 107 -0.34 1.39 -9.05
C LEU A 107 0.19 1.93 -7.72
N LEU A 108 -0.08 1.22 -6.62
CA LEU A 108 0.37 1.60 -5.28
C LEU A 108 1.85 1.27 -5.11
N TYR A 109 2.27 0.14 -5.67
CA TYR A 109 3.66 -0.31 -5.60
C TYR A 109 3.99 -1.23 -6.76
N ALA A 110 5.16 -1.02 -7.36
CA ALA A 110 5.79 -1.96 -8.26
C ALA A 110 7.21 -2.24 -7.76
N GLY A 111 7.52 -3.52 -7.60
CA GLY A 111 8.77 -3.95 -7.03
C GLY A 111 9.20 -5.29 -7.58
N HIS A 112 10.45 -5.62 -7.32
CA HIS A 112 11.04 -6.90 -7.69
C HIS A 112 11.57 -7.56 -6.42
N PRO A 113 11.70 -8.89 -6.41
CA PRO A 113 12.23 -9.56 -5.24
C PRO A 113 13.63 -9.03 -4.92
N SER A 114 13.90 -8.78 -3.65
CA SER A 114 15.21 -8.35 -3.20
C SER A 114 16.26 -9.39 -3.58
N ILE A 115 17.46 -8.94 -3.95
CA ILE A 115 18.59 -9.83 -4.26
C ILE A 115 18.91 -10.74 -3.06
N ALA A 116 18.62 -10.26 -1.84
CA ALA A 116 18.74 -11.00 -0.59
C ALA A 116 17.85 -12.25 -0.50
N SER A 117 16.79 -12.36 -1.32
CA SER A 117 15.94 -13.56 -1.38
C SER A 117 16.66 -14.81 -1.91
N SER A 118 17.84 -14.64 -2.52
CA SER A 118 18.60 -15.74 -3.17
C SER A 118 19.98 -15.93 -2.53
N PRO A 119 20.06 -16.49 -1.30
CA PRO A 119 21.32 -16.57 -0.54
C PRO A 119 22.38 -17.43 -1.24
N PHE A 120 21.97 -18.50 -1.92
CA PHE A 120 22.89 -19.37 -2.67
C PHE A 120 23.59 -18.63 -3.82
N ALA A 121 22.85 -17.78 -4.53
CA ALA A 121 23.41 -17.01 -5.63
C ALA A 121 24.37 -15.92 -5.15
N LEU A 122 24.05 -15.26 -4.02
CA LEU A 122 24.96 -14.35 -3.33
C LEU A 122 26.24 -15.07 -2.88
N PHE A 123 26.10 -16.28 -2.33
CA PHE A 123 27.25 -17.08 -1.92
C PHE A 123 28.14 -17.45 -3.11
N LEU A 124 27.57 -17.81 -4.27
CA LEU A 124 28.34 -18.04 -5.49
C LEU A 124 29.09 -16.80 -5.97
N VAL A 125 28.47 -15.62 -5.91
CA VAL A 125 29.12 -14.37 -6.31
C VAL A 125 30.27 -14.03 -5.37
N VAL A 126 30.00 -13.95 -4.06
CA VAL A 126 31.00 -13.55 -3.06
C VAL A 126 32.10 -14.61 -2.95
N GLY A 127 31.71 -15.88 -2.88
CA GLY A 127 32.64 -17.01 -2.81
C GLY A 127 33.47 -17.17 -4.09
N GLY A 128 32.87 -16.94 -5.27
CA GLY A 128 33.58 -16.98 -6.54
C GLY A 128 34.62 -15.87 -6.68
N ILE A 129 34.27 -14.63 -6.31
CA ILE A 129 35.21 -13.49 -6.31
C ILE A 129 36.33 -13.73 -5.30
N THR A 130 35.98 -14.03 -4.05
CA THR A 130 36.96 -14.21 -2.96
C THR A 130 37.86 -15.41 -3.23
N GLY A 131 37.27 -16.53 -3.67
CA GLY A 131 38.00 -17.74 -4.03
C GLY A 131 38.90 -17.54 -5.24
N GLY A 132 38.43 -16.83 -6.28
CA GLY A 132 39.24 -16.49 -7.45
C GLY A 132 40.47 -15.65 -7.09
N VAL A 133 40.30 -14.62 -6.25
CA VAL A 133 41.42 -13.79 -5.78
C VAL A 133 42.40 -14.61 -4.91
N TRP A 134 41.88 -15.47 -4.04
CA TRP A 134 42.72 -16.25 -3.12
C TRP A 134 43.49 -17.38 -3.82
N LEU A 135 42.95 -17.95 -4.90
CA LEU A 135 43.57 -19.03 -5.69
C LEU A 135 44.52 -18.52 -6.80
N TYR A 136 44.59 -17.20 -7.02
CA TYR A 136 45.53 -16.56 -7.94
C TYR A 136 46.98 -17.05 -7.88
N PRO A 137 47.60 -17.24 -6.69
CA PRO A 137 48.99 -17.69 -6.62
C PRO A 137 49.19 -19.18 -6.93
N LEU A 138 48.13 -20.00 -6.97
CA LEU A 138 48.23 -21.45 -7.17
C LEU A 138 48.17 -21.82 -8.65
N ASP A 139 47.13 -21.34 -9.36
CA ASP A 139 46.94 -21.59 -10.79
C ASP A 139 45.96 -20.57 -11.39
N LEU A 140 46.23 -20.19 -12.64
CA LEU A 140 45.32 -19.37 -13.45
C LEU A 140 44.00 -20.11 -13.71
N VAL A 141 44.02 -21.43 -13.86
CA VAL A 141 42.81 -22.23 -14.13
C VAL A 141 41.82 -22.13 -12.95
N PHE A 142 42.31 -22.22 -11.72
CA PHE A 142 41.46 -22.10 -10.53
C PHE A 142 40.90 -20.68 -10.36
N THR A 143 41.70 -19.67 -10.72
CA THR A 143 41.27 -18.27 -10.73
C THR A 143 40.12 -18.05 -11.71
N ALA A 144 40.28 -18.56 -12.94
CA ALA A 144 39.26 -18.48 -13.98
C ALA A 144 37.97 -19.23 -13.57
N ALA A 145 38.10 -20.38 -12.92
CA ALA A 145 36.96 -21.12 -12.38
C ALA A 145 36.20 -20.33 -11.29
N GLY A 146 36.93 -19.68 -10.37
CA GLY A 146 36.33 -18.84 -9.33
C GLY A 146 35.53 -17.67 -9.90
N PHE A 147 36.11 -16.92 -10.85
CA PHE A 147 35.39 -15.85 -11.55
C PHE A 147 34.24 -16.38 -12.41
N GLY A 148 34.37 -17.57 -13.01
CA GLY A 148 33.29 -18.24 -13.73
C GLY A 148 32.08 -18.53 -12.84
N LEU A 149 32.30 -18.99 -11.61
CA LEU A 149 31.23 -19.19 -10.63
C LEU A 149 30.58 -17.86 -10.22
N ALA A 150 31.37 -16.80 -10.06
CA ALA A 150 30.83 -15.48 -9.75
C ALA A 150 29.93 -14.94 -10.88
N LEU A 151 30.37 -15.08 -12.13
CA LEU A 151 29.58 -14.71 -13.32
C LEU A 151 28.30 -15.53 -13.45
N LEU A 152 28.36 -16.82 -13.14
CA LEU A 152 27.18 -17.69 -13.12
C LEU A 152 26.17 -17.21 -12.07
N GLY A 153 26.64 -16.93 -10.86
CA GLY A 153 25.81 -16.40 -9.77
C GLY A 153 25.18 -15.05 -10.13
N MET A 154 25.95 -14.16 -10.75
CA MET A 154 25.47 -12.84 -11.17
C MET A 154 24.44 -12.93 -12.31
N SER A 155 24.69 -13.81 -13.28
CA SER A 155 23.74 -14.11 -14.37
C SER A 155 22.43 -14.68 -13.81
N TYR A 156 22.51 -15.59 -12.84
CA TYR A 156 21.34 -16.17 -12.20
C TYR A 156 20.52 -15.14 -11.40
N LEU A 157 21.19 -14.26 -10.64
CA LEU A 157 20.52 -13.14 -9.95
C LEU A 157 19.83 -12.20 -10.93
N SER A 158 20.50 -11.88 -12.05
CA SER A 158 19.95 -11.06 -13.11
C SER A 158 18.70 -11.73 -13.71
N PHE A 159 18.77 -13.03 -13.99
CA PHE A 159 17.64 -13.80 -14.50
C PHE A 159 16.45 -13.78 -13.54
N ILE A 160 16.67 -14.00 -12.24
CA ILE A 160 15.62 -13.89 -11.22
C ILE A 160 15.00 -12.50 -11.20
N ARG A 161 15.84 -11.46 -11.27
CA ARG A 161 15.40 -10.07 -11.27
C ARG A 161 14.52 -9.78 -12.48
N PHE A 162 14.86 -10.26 -13.67
CA PHE A 162 14.06 -10.04 -14.87
C PHE A 162 12.80 -10.90 -14.97
N THR A 163 12.74 -12.03 -14.26
CA THR A 163 11.64 -13.00 -14.43
C THR A 163 10.48 -12.77 -13.44
N ARG A 164 10.66 -11.93 -12.42
CA ARG A 164 9.73 -11.79 -11.30
C ARG A 164 9.37 -10.33 -11.06
N ASP A 165 8.13 -9.97 -11.39
CA ASP A 165 7.54 -8.66 -11.13
C ASP A 165 6.40 -8.76 -10.12
N TYR A 166 6.39 -7.85 -9.15
CA TYR A 166 5.29 -7.68 -8.19
C TYR A 166 4.62 -6.34 -8.43
N ARG A 167 3.29 -6.36 -8.55
CA ARG A 167 2.46 -5.16 -8.68
C ARG A 167 1.34 -5.19 -7.66
N ILE A 168 1.20 -4.09 -6.93
CA ILE A 168 0.17 -3.91 -5.90
C ILE A 168 -0.72 -2.77 -6.37
N THR A 169 -2.02 -3.05 -6.44
CA THR A 169 -3.08 -2.08 -6.72
C THR A 169 -4.06 -2.07 -5.53
N PRO A 170 -4.96 -1.09 -5.40
CA PRO A 170 -5.89 -0.98 -4.28
C PRO A 170 -6.88 -2.14 -4.19
N ARG A 171 -7.09 -2.88 -5.29
CA ARG A 171 -8.05 -3.98 -5.37
C ARG A 171 -7.40 -5.36 -5.50
N ARG A 172 -6.18 -5.44 -6.04
CA ARG A 172 -5.52 -6.73 -6.33
C ARG A 172 -4.00 -6.66 -6.20
N ILE A 173 -3.42 -7.80 -5.87
CA ILE A 173 -1.97 -8.06 -5.87
C ILE A 173 -1.68 -9.02 -7.02
N GLU A 174 -0.77 -8.62 -7.91
CA GLU A 174 -0.35 -9.40 -9.07
C GLU A 174 1.11 -9.82 -8.92
N LYS A 175 1.37 -11.11 -9.09
CA LYS A 175 2.70 -11.68 -9.21
C LYS A 175 2.88 -12.22 -10.63
N ILE A 176 3.69 -11.54 -11.42
CA ILE A 176 4.01 -11.95 -12.78
C ILE A 176 5.32 -12.74 -12.72
N THR A 177 5.25 -14.02 -13.09
CA THR A 177 6.42 -14.90 -13.17
C THR A 177 6.53 -15.44 -14.59
N GLY A 178 7.63 -15.13 -15.29
CA GLY A 178 7.95 -15.79 -16.55
C GLY A 178 8.70 -14.92 -17.56
N LEU A 179 9.67 -15.55 -18.24
CA LEU A 179 10.40 -14.97 -19.36
C LEU A 179 9.77 -15.35 -20.72
N LEU A 180 9.23 -16.57 -20.85
CA LEU A 180 8.62 -17.11 -22.08
C LEU A 180 7.12 -17.43 -21.97
N ALA A 181 6.66 -17.92 -20.82
CA ALA A 181 5.26 -18.13 -20.53
C ALA A 181 4.89 -17.22 -19.37
N ARG A 182 4.16 -16.14 -19.66
CA ARG A 182 3.75 -15.15 -18.66
C ARG A 182 2.69 -15.81 -17.77
N SER A 183 3.10 -16.38 -16.65
CA SER A 183 2.19 -16.82 -15.61
C SER A 183 1.90 -15.62 -14.70
N SER A 184 0.64 -15.21 -14.65
CA SER A 184 0.19 -14.18 -13.71
C SER A 184 -0.62 -14.87 -12.63
N GLN A 185 -0.20 -14.71 -11.37
CA GLN A 185 -1.00 -15.07 -10.22
C GLN A 185 -1.60 -13.80 -9.64
N GLU A 186 -2.92 -13.67 -9.72
CA GLU A 186 -3.66 -12.56 -9.14
C GLU A 186 -4.39 -13.00 -7.86
N VAL A 187 -4.36 -12.15 -6.85
CA VAL A 187 -5.14 -12.32 -5.61
C VAL A 187 -5.83 -10.99 -5.32
N ARG A 188 -7.16 -11.00 -5.16
CA ARG A 188 -7.91 -9.81 -4.78
C ARG A 188 -7.72 -9.53 -3.30
N ILE A 189 -7.63 -8.26 -2.94
CA ILE A 189 -7.40 -7.86 -1.54
C ILE A 189 -8.61 -8.24 -0.66
N GLU A 190 -9.83 -8.22 -1.23
CA GLU A 190 -11.05 -8.66 -0.55
C GLU A 190 -11.04 -10.14 -0.11
N ASP A 191 -10.24 -10.98 -0.77
CA ASP A 191 -10.17 -12.42 -0.49
C ASP A 191 -9.08 -12.81 0.53
N ILE A 192 -8.25 -11.85 0.96
CA ILE A 192 -7.14 -12.11 1.89
C ILE A 192 -7.67 -12.12 3.33
N ARG A 193 -7.73 -13.32 3.94
CA ARG A 193 -8.20 -13.49 5.33
C ARG A 193 -7.15 -13.16 6.38
N ALA A 194 -5.89 -13.44 6.08
CA ALA A 194 -4.75 -13.21 6.98
C ALA A 194 -3.44 -13.20 6.18
N ILE A 195 -2.45 -12.45 6.65
CA ILE A 195 -1.10 -12.41 6.10
C ILE A 195 -0.16 -12.96 7.16
N ASN A 196 0.36 -14.17 6.93
CA ASN A 196 1.38 -14.75 7.80
C ASN A 196 2.75 -14.32 7.29
N VAL A 197 3.42 -13.47 8.06
CA VAL A 197 4.80 -13.06 7.78
C VAL A 197 5.73 -13.88 8.65
N THR A 198 6.70 -14.54 8.05
CA THR A 198 7.74 -15.28 8.76
C THR A 198 9.08 -14.53 8.66
N CYS A 199 9.61 -14.15 9.81
CA CYS A 199 10.96 -13.58 9.90
C CYS A 199 11.93 -14.68 10.33
N ARG A 200 12.85 -15.09 9.45
CA ARG A 200 13.85 -16.12 9.77
C ARG A 200 15.26 -15.57 9.76
N GLY A 201 16.03 -15.92 10.79
CA GLY A 201 17.48 -15.70 10.88
C GLY A 201 17.91 -14.23 10.75
N LEU A 202 19.07 -14.01 10.12
CA LEU A 202 19.65 -12.69 9.89
C LEU A 202 18.76 -11.76 9.04
N ILE A 203 17.89 -12.33 8.20
CA ILE A 203 16.97 -11.58 7.35
C ILE A 203 15.92 -10.84 8.19
N GLY A 204 15.51 -11.42 9.32
CA GLY A 204 14.62 -10.78 10.29
C GLY A 204 15.25 -9.58 11.02
N ILE A 205 16.57 -9.57 11.23
CA ILE A 205 17.28 -8.42 11.84
C ILE A 205 17.28 -7.22 10.89
N LEU A 206 17.31 -7.45 9.57
CA LEU A 206 17.15 -6.40 8.57
C LEU A 206 15.69 -5.93 8.38
N GLY A 207 14.74 -6.45 9.17
CA GLY A 207 13.32 -6.11 9.05
C GLY A 207 12.65 -6.67 7.79
N ILE A 208 13.26 -7.66 7.13
CA ILE A 208 12.71 -8.27 5.93
C ILE A 208 11.98 -9.56 6.36
N GLY A 209 10.67 -9.58 6.16
CA GLY A 209 9.83 -10.77 6.37
C GLY A 209 9.44 -11.42 5.04
N THR A 210 9.23 -12.75 5.06
CA THR A 210 8.74 -13.55 3.92
C THR A 210 7.47 -14.29 4.24
#